data_AF-A0A0C9UFH4-F1
#
_entry.id   AF-A0A0C9UFH4-F1
#
_cell.length_a   1.000
_cell.length_b   1.000
_cell.length_c   1.000
_cell.angle_alpha   90.00
_cell.angle_beta   90.00
_cell.angle_gamma   90.00
#
_symmetry.space_group_name_H-M   'P 1'
#
loop_
_entity.id
_entity.type
_entity.pdbx_description
1 polymer ?
#
loop_
_entity_poly.entity_id
_entity_poly.type
_entity_poly.pdbx_seq_one_letter_code
_entity_poly.pdbx_strand_id
1 'polypeptide(L)'
;PPIRTRPSYPRISDDGFTEAHISKEESECGKYYNEYKKAKLTGGLMILWCTHSISLSFHIMPRAEGQSDVFSAIFCHWPKAPKVIVYDFACQLAPYCIIREPRFFGNTQFVVGEFHASDHTKCSKALHASFVMQHDPQIQLINTSAAEVGNSGASKIRKSVSYMTQCHAISFIKAYLDVMNRCRTIKLLSKNKRM
;
A
#
# COMPACT_ATOMS: atom_id res chain seq x y z
N PRO A 1 -16.04 5.02 -3.60
CA PRO A 1 -16.66 3.86 -4.27
C PRO A 1 -15.67 3.32 -5.31
N PRO A 2 -15.64 1.99 -5.55
CA PRO A 2 -14.83 1.46 -6.65
C PRO A 2 -15.35 2.05 -7.96
N ILE A 3 -14.45 2.51 -8.81
CA ILE A 3 -14.77 3.04 -10.13
C ILE A 3 -14.75 1.93 -11.20
N ARG A 4 -14.19 0.76 -10.85
CA ARG A 4 -14.04 -0.40 -11.70
C ARG A 4 -14.34 -1.66 -10.92
N THR A 5 -14.92 -2.63 -11.61
CA THR A 5 -15.05 -3.99 -11.12
C THR A 5 -13.83 -4.78 -11.55
N ARG A 6 -13.17 -5.45 -10.61
CA ARG A 6 -12.04 -6.32 -10.89
C ARG A 6 -12.53 -7.56 -11.69
N PRO A 7 -11.95 -7.86 -12.87
CA PRO A 7 -12.20 -9.11 -13.58
C PRO A 7 -11.80 -10.33 -12.74
N SER A 8 -12.44 -11.47 -13.02
CA SER A 8 -11.94 -12.76 -12.52
C SER A 8 -10.74 -13.17 -13.37
N TYR A 9 -9.60 -13.41 -12.74
CA TYR A 9 -8.40 -13.86 -13.44
C TYR A 9 -8.16 -15.36 -13.21
N PRO A 10 -7.62 -16.09 -14.20
CA PRO A 10 -7.19 -17.47 -14.01
C PRO A 10 -6.17 -17.60 -12.89
N ARG A 11 -6.12 -18.75 -12.20
CA ARG A 11 -5.11 -18.96 -11.17
C ARG A 11 -3.71 -19.04 -11.78
N ILE A 12 -2.78 -18.27 -11.23
CA ILE A 12 -1.33 -18.41 -11.45
C ILE A 12 -0.69 -19.08 -10.23
N SER A 13 0.53 -19.61 -10.36
CA SER A 13 1.25 -20.30 -9.28
C SER A 13 1.31 -19.47 -7.99
N ASP A 14 1.41 -18.16 -8.14
CA ASP A 14 1.61 -17.21 -7.04
C ASP A 14 0.28 -16.65 -6.50
N ASP A 15 -0.87 -17.14 -7.00
CA ASP A 15 -2.17 -16.72 -6.46
C ASP A 15 -2.44 -17.36 -5.10
N GLY A 16 -2.41 -16.52 -4.06
CA GLY A 16 -2.50 -16.96 -2.68
C GLY A 16 -1.16 -16.91 -1.96
N PHE A 17 -0.08 -16.49 -2.63
CA PHE A 17 1.13 -16.01 -1.97
C PHE A 17 0.77 -14.76 -1.15
N THR A 18 0.38 -14.99 0.10
CA THR A 18 0.27 -13.92 1.08
C THR A 18 1.62 -13.78 1.76
N GLU A 19 1.88 -12.61 2.33
CA GLU A 19 3.08 -12.38 3.16
C GLU A 19 3.18 -13.38 4.34
N ALA A 20 2.10 -14.12 4.62
CA ALA A 20 1.99 -15.16 5.65
C ALA A 20 2.53 -16.55 5.29
N HIS A 21 2.58 -16.87 4.00
CA HIS A 21 3.03 -18.17 3.46
C HIS A 21 4.53 -18.21 3.19
N ILE A 22 5.15 -17.05 3.28
CA ILE A 22 6.57 -16.81 3.27
C ILE A 22 7.18 -17.36 4.58
N SER A 23 7.86 -18.51 4.50
CA SER A 23 8.81 -18.92 5.53
C SER A 23 10.05 -18.00 5.44
N LYS A 24 10.71 -17.72 6.57
CA LYS A 24 11.95 -16.89 6.60
C LYS A 24 13.04 -17.44 5.66
N GLU A 25 12.96 -18.72 5.32
CA GLU A 25 13.90 -19.43 4.45
C GLU A 25 13.47 -19.40 2.97
N GLU A 26 12.17 -19.35 2.66
CA GLU A 26 11.65 -19.35 1.28
C GLU A 26 11.28 -17.98 0.72
N SER A 27 11.14 -16.92 1.54
CA SER A 27 11.06 -15.56 1.01
C SER A 27 12.40 -14.84 1.01
N GLU A 28 12.71 -14.33 -0.16
CA GLU A 28 13.90 -13.54 -0.44
C GLU A 28 13.81 -12.08 0.06
N CYS A 29 12.65 -11.63 0.53
CA CYS A 29 12.35 -10.28 0.99
C CYS A 29 11.32 -10.36 2.15
N GLY A 30 11.71 -10.04 3.40
CA GLY A 30 10.99 -10.48 4.61
C GLY A 30 10.46 -9.34 5.50
N LYS A 31 9.15 -9.37 5.83
CA LYS A 31 8.49 -8.48 6.81
C LYS A 31 8.09 -9.27 8.06
N TYR A 32 8.21 -8.67 9.25
CA TYR A 32 7.97 -9.33 10.54
C TYR A 32 6.49 -9.77 10.71
N TYR A 33 6.19 -11.02 10.37
CA TYR A 33 4.83 -11.57 10.30
C TYR A 33 4.29 -12.16 11.63
N ASN A 34 5.13 -12.38 12.64
CA ASN A 34 4.79 -13.22 13.80
C ASN A 34 3.68 -12.68 14.73
N GLU A 35 3.29 -11.41 14.64
CA GLU A 35 2.25 -10.84 15.52
C GLU A 35 0.80 -11.08 15.03
N TYR A 36 0.56 -11.20 13.73
CA TYR A 36 -0.80 -11.14 13.18
C TYR A 36 -1.54 -12.49 13.14
N LYS A 37 -0.82 -13.62 13.12
CA LYS A 37 -1.40 -14.99 13.03
C LYS A 37 -2.25 -15.40 14.24
N LYS A 38 -2.03 -14.79 15.42
CA LYS A 38 -2.58 -15.30 16.70
C LYS A 38 -4.02 -14.88 17.01
N ALA A 39 -4.61 -13.91 16.29
CA ALA A 39 -5.79 -13.20 16.81
C ALA A 39 -7.15 -13.47 16.14
N LYS A 40 -7.26 -14.33 15.10
CA LYS A 40 -8.51 -14.52 14.31
C LYS A 40 -9.14 -13.20 13.81
N LEU A 41 -8.33 -12.16 13.65
CA LEU A 41 -8.76 -10.85 13.15
C LEU A 41 -8.75 -10.86 11.62
N THR A 42 -9.54 -9.97 11.01
CA THR A 42 -9.46 -9.68 9.57
C THR A 42 -8.02 -9.37 9.15
N GLY A 43 -7.71 -9.63 7.88
CA GLY A 43 -6.41 -9.34 7.26
C GLY A 43 -5.83 -7.96 7.53
N GLY A 44 -6.69 -6.95 7.69
CA GLY A 44 -6.31 -5.62 8.15
C GLY A 44 -6.90 -4.51 7.29
N LEU A 45 -6.27 -3.35 7.38
CA LEU A 45 -6.64 -2.14 6.65
C LEU A 45 -5.42 -1.67 5.87
N MET A 46 -5.54 -1.59 4.56
CA MET A 46 -4.54 -0.95 3.70
C MET A 46 -5.04 0.45 3.35
N ILE A 47 -4.24 1.47 3.63
CA ILE A 47 -4.56 2.86 3.30
C ILE A 47 -3.66 3.31 2.16
N LEU A 48 -4.27 3.93 1.15
CA LEU A 48 -3.57 4.49 0.01
C LEU A 48 -3.25 5.95 0.32
N TRP A 49 -1.96 6.28 0.39
CA TRP A 49 -1.48 7.61 0.73
C TRP A 49 -0.91 8.32 -0.49
N CYS A 50 -1.12 9.63 -0.58
CA CYS A 50 -0.33 10.47 -1.48
C CYS A 50 0.98 10.93 -0.80
N THR A 51 1.89 11.53 -1.56
CA THR A 51 3.16 12.07 -1.07
C THR A 51 3.01 13.14 0.03
N HIS A 52 1.85 13.79 0.09
CA HIS A 52 1.54 14.77 1.13
C HIS A 52 1.02 14.16 2.44
N SER A 53 1.00 12.82 2.56
CA SER A 53 0.37 12.08 3.67
C SER A 53 -1.14 12.35 3.79
N ILE A 54 -1.83 12.47 2.65
CA ILE A 54 -3.30 12.53 2.56
C ILE A 54 -3.78 11.16 2.12
N SER A 55 -4.75 10.60 2.83
CA SER A 55 -5.40 9.34 2.48
C SER A 55 -6.29 9.55 1.25
N LEU A 56 -6.01 8.81 0.18
CA LEU A 56 -6.76 8.86 -1.08
C LEU A 56 -7.91 7.83 -1.07
N SER A 57 -7.67 6.67 -0.47
CA SER A 57 -8.64 5.61 -0.28
C SER A 57 -8.13 4.62 0.76
N PHE A 58 -8.95 3.62 1.07
CA PHE A 58 -8.54 2.47 1.86
C PHE A 58 -9.20 1.19 1.33
N HIS A 59 -8.57 0.06 1.60
CA HIS A 59 -9.02 -1.27 1.23
C HIS A 59 -9.08 -2.14 2.48
N ILE A 60 -10.22 -2.80 2.68
CA ILE A 60 -10.41 -3.76 3.76
C ILE A 60 -9.91 -5.11 3.29
N MET A 61 -8.89 -5.64 3.96
CA MET A 61 -8.31 -6.94 3.62
C MET A 61 -9.02 -8.03 4.43
N PRO A 62 -9.77 -8.94 3.78
CA PRO A 62 -10.44 -10.02 4.48
C PRO A 62 -9.45 -11.07 5.00
N ARG A 63 -8.27 -11.20 4.36
CA ARG A 63 -7.20 -12.15 4.69
C ARG A 63 -5.85 -11.44 4.73
N ALA A 64 -4.82 -12.12 5.21
CA ALA A 64 -3.46 -11.58 5.30
C ALA A 64 -3.02 -10.88 4.00
N GLU A 65 -2.30 -9.78 4.16
CA GLU A 65 -1.81 -8.94 3.07
C GLU A 65 -1.09 -9.75 1.98
N GLY A 66 -1.37 -9.44 0.72
CA GLY A 66 -0.75 -10.05 -0.44
C GLY A 66 -0.92 -9.17 -1.69
N GLN A 67 -0.28 -9.56 -2.79
CA GLN A 67 -0.24 -8.73 -4.01
C GLN A 67 -1.65 -8.49 -4.59
N SER A 68 -2.55 -9.46 -4.39
CA SER A 68 -3.94 -9.40 -4.83
C SER A 68 -4.75 -8.26 -4.20
N ASP A 69 -4.56 -7.97 -2.92
CA ASP A 69 -5.25 -6.89 -2.21
C ASP A 69 -4.77 -5.53 -2.70
N VAL A 70 -3.44 -5.35 -2.80
CA VAL A 70 -2.80 -4.13 -3.30
C VAL A 70 -3.22 -3.85 -4.75
N PHE A 71 -3.14 -4.88 -5.60
CA PHE A 71 -3.64 -4.83 -6.97
C PHE A 71 -5.10 -4.38 -7.01
N SER A 72 -5.97 -4.99 -6.20
CA SER A 72 -7.41 -4.67 -6.18
C SER A 72 -7.65 -3.25 -5.76
N ALA A 73 -6.95 -2.76 -4.74
CA ALA A 73 -7.08 -1.40 -4.27
C ALA A 73 -6.68 -0.40 -5.36
N ILE A 74 -5.57 -0.60 -6.06
CA ILE A 74 -5.16 0.32 -7.12
C ILE A 74 -6.10 0.23 -8.34
N PHE A 75 -6.37 -0.98 -8.80
CA PHE A 75 -7.16 -1.21 -10.02
C PHE A 75 -8.61 -0.73 -9.89
N CYS A 76 -9.24 -0.95 -8.74
CA CYS A 76 -10.63 -0.58 -8.51
C CYS A 76 -10.81 0.92 -8.18
N HIS A 77 -9.74 1.64 -7.81
CA HIS A 77 -9.85 3.05 -7.37
C HIS A 77 -9.35 4.07 -8.40
N TRP A 78 -8.52 3.69 -9.38
CA TRP A 78 -7.99 4.64 -10.36
C TRP A 78 -8.40 4.36 -11.81
N PRO A 79 -8.80 5.39 -12.57
CA PRO A 79 -9.16 5.23 -13.98
C PRO A 79 -7.90 5.02 -14.84
N LYS A 80 -6.75 5.48 -14.36
CA LYS A 80 -5.44 5.22 -14.94
C LYS A 80 -4.48 4.93 -13.80
N ALA A 81 -3.68 3.89 -13.93
CA ALA A 81 -2.74 3.51 -12.89
C ALA A 81 -1.83 4.71 -12.53
N PRO A 82 -1.50 4.88 -11.25
CA PRO A 82 -0.49 5.84 -10.84
C PRO A 82 0.81 5.64 -11.64
N LYS A 83 1.49 6.73 -11.97
CA LYS A 83 2.79 6.66 -12.64
C LYS A 83 3.85 5.98 -11.78
N VAL A 84 3.77 6.19 -10.47
CA VAL A 84 4.69 5.63 -9.48
C VAL A 84 3.86 5.03 -8.36
N ILE A 85 4.23 3.83 -7.94
CA ILE A 85 3.67 3.14 -6.78
C ILE A 85 4.83 2.78 -5.86
N VAL A 86 4.81 3.36 -4.66
CA VAL A 86 5.75 3.04 -3.59
C VAL A 86 5.08 2.02 -2.67
N TYR A 87 5.70 0.86 -2.50
CA TYR A 87 5.17 -0.23 -1.67
C TYR A 87 6.30 -1.11 -1.17
N ASP A 88 6.24 -1.53 0.10
CA ASP A 88 7.28 -2.35 0.74
C ASP A 88 7.57 -3.59 -0.10
N PHE A 89 6.52 -4.27 -0.58
CA PHE A 89 6.65 -5.49 -1.36
C PHE A 89 6.50 -5.26 -2.87
N ALA A 90 6.96 -4.10 -3.36
CA ALA A 90 6.88 -3.71 -4.77
C ALA A 90 7.55 -4.72 -5.72
N CYS A 91 8.59 -5.43 -5.26
CA CYS A 91 9.30 -6.45 -6.03
C CYS A 91 8.41 -7.59 -6.53
N GLN A 92 7.44 -8.04 -5.73
CA GLN A 92 6.47 -9.07 -6.12
C GLN A 92 5.19 -8.46 -6.68
N LEU A 93 4.82 -7.27 -6.24
CA LEU A 93 3.66 -6.57 -6.78
C LEU A 93 3.82 -6.22 -8.26
N ALA A 94 5.00 -5.78 -8.69
CA ALA A 94 5.27 -5.38 -10.07
C ALA A 94 4.98 -6.50 -11.08
N PRO A 95 5.62 -7.69 -11.00
CA PRO A 95 5.33 -8.77 -11.94
C PRO A 95 3.87 -9.22 -11.86
N TYR A 96 3.28 -9.28 -10.66
CA TYR A 96 1.87 -9.61 -10.49
C TYR A 96 0.96 -8.64 -11.28
N CYS A 97 1.12 -7.33 -11.09
CA CYS A 97 0.35 -6.31 -11.78
C CYS A 97 0.50 -6.39 -13.31
N ILE A 98 1.72 -6.59 -13.80
CA ILE A 98 2.00 -6.66 -15.25
C ILE A 98 1.41 -7.91 -15.89
N ILE A 99 1.46 -9.08 -15.22
CA ILE A 99 0.86 -10.32 -15.72
C ILE A 99 -0.67 -10.19 -15.78
N ARG A 100 -1.28 -9.55 -14.79
CA ARG A 100 -2.74 -9.40 -14.70
C ARG A 100 -3.29 -8.37 -15.67
N GLU A 101 -2.73 -7.17 -15.64
CA GLU A 101 -3.27 -5.99 -16.32
C GLU A 101 -2.16 -5.16 -16.97
N PRO A 102 -1.45 -5.71 -17.98
CA PRO A 102 -0.29 -5.05 -18.59
C PRO A 102 -0.67 -3.71 -19.25
N ARG A 103 -1.88 -3.59 -19.81
CA ARG A 103 -2.35 -2.34 -20.41
C ARG A 103 -2.58 -1.24 -19.38
N PHE A 104 -3.01 -1.61 -18.17
CA PHE A 104 -3.28 -0.65 -17.11
C PHE A 104 -1.99 -0.23 -16.40
N PHE A 105 -1.13 -1.19 -16.07
CA PHE A 105 0.11 -0.96 -15.30
C PHE A 105 1.37 -0.79 -16.15
N GLY A 106 1.30 -0.90 -17.47
CA GLY A 106 2.48 -0.88 -18.34
C GLY A 106 3.29 0.42 -18.32
N ASN A 107 2.72 1.50 -17.79
CA ASN A 107 3.42 2.78 -17.59
C ASN A 107 3.57 3.14 -16.10
N THR A 108 3.46 2.14 -15.22
CA THR A 108 3.60 2.29 -13.77
C THR A 108 4.97 1.80 -13.33
N GLN A 109 5.72 2.69 -12.68
CA GLN A 109 6.96 2.35 -12.02
C GLN A 109 6.66 1.90 -10.58
N PHE A 110 7.17 0.72 -10.22
CA PHE A 110 7.04 0.16 -8.88
C PHE A 110 8.34 0.36 -8.12
N VAL A 111 8.24 0.86 -6.89
CA VAL A 111 9.40 1.24 -6.07
C VAL A 111 9.22 0.72 -4.65
N VAL A 112 10.26 0.10 -4.11
CA VAL A 112 10.35 -0.29 -2.70
C VAL A 112 10.73 0.93 -1.87
N GLY A 113 9.95 1.22 -0.83
CA GLY A 113 10.20 2.35 0.08
C GLY A 113 11.58 2.28 0.74
N GLU A 114 12.20 3.44 0.99
CA GLU A 114 13.57 3.51 1.53
C GLU A 114 13.71 2.85 2.91
N PHE A 115 12.67 2.94 3.75
CA PHE A 115 12.65 2.34 5.10
C PHE A 115 12.70 0.81 5.09
N HIS A 116 12.27 0.19 3.98
CA HIS A 116 12.17 -1.26 3.85
C HIS A 116 13.19 -1.82 2.87
N ALA A 117 13.94 -1.00 2.14
CA ALA A 117 14.91 -1.47 1.16
C ALA A 117 16.02 -2.39 1.74
N SER A 118 16.35 -2.26 3.02
CA SER A 118 17.29 -3.16 3.71
C SER A 118 16.77 -4.58 3.86
N ASP A 119 15.45 -4.75 3.91
CA ASP A 119 14.78 -6.04 4.07
C ASP A 119 14.75 -6.83 2.75
N HIS A 120 15.20 -6.20 1.65
CA HIS A 120 15.19 -6.70 0.28
C HIS A 120 16.60 -7.06 -0.22
N THR A 121 17.24 -8.01 0.47
CA THR A 121 18.67 -8.34 0.24
C THR A 121 18.96 -9.08 -1.06
N LYS A 122 17.99 -9.85 -1.57
CA LYS A 122 18.10 -10.64 -2.81
C LYS A 122 17.26 -10.09 -3.98
N CYS A 123 16.37 -9.13 -3.69
CA CYS A 123 15.59 -8.44 -4.71
C CYS A 123 16.49 -7.49 -5.54
N SER A 124 16.14 -7.22 -6.80
CA SER A 124 16.92 -6.31 -7.65
C SER A 124 16.92 -4.89 -7.09
N LYS A 125 18.13 -4.31 -6.94
CA LYS A 125 18.32 -2.92 -6.50
C LYS A 125 17.63 -1.91 -7.42
N ALA A 126 17.31 -2.29 -8.66
CA ALA A 126 16.59 -1.44 -9.60
C ALA A 126 15.19 -1.03 -9.11
N LEU A 127 14.59 -1.77 -8.17
CA LEU A 127 13.32 -1.40 -7.54
C LEU A 127 13.49 -0.58 -6.26
N HIS A 128 14.70 -0.42 -5.73
CA HIS A 128 14.92 0.28 -4.46
C HIS A 128 14.84 1.78 -4.69
N ALA A 129 14.03 2.49 -3.90
CA ALA A 129 13.89 3.94 -4.01
C ALA A 129 15.25 4.66 -4.04
N SER A 130 16.19 4.27 -3.17
CA SER A 130 17.52 4.87 -3.11
C SER A 130 18.32 4.76 -4.42
N PHE A 131 18.17 3.65 -5.16
CA PHE A 131 18.79 3.48 -6.48
C PHE A 131 18.02 4.26 -7.55
N VAL A 132 16.69 4.14 -7.56
CA VAL A 132 15.85 4.83 -8.56
C VAL A 132 16.02 6.35 -8.46
N MET A 133 16.12 6.90 -7.25
CA MET A 133 16.37 8.32 -7.00
C MET A 133 17.67 8.81 -7.63
N GLN A 134 18.70 7.98 -7.80
CA GLN A 134 19.95 8.38 -8.46
C GLN A 134 19.77 8.60 -9.97
N HIS A 135 18.74 7.99 -10.56
CA HIS A 135 18.53 7.96 -12.01
C HIS A 135 17.24 8.64 -12.47
N ASP A 136 16.28 8.85 -11.57
CA ASP A 136 15.02 9.54 -11.84
C ASP A 136 14.78 10.68 -10.82
N PRO A 137 14.97 11.94 -11.24
CA PRO A 137 14.71 13.11 -10.40
C PRO A 137 13.26 13.22 -9.91
N GLN A 138 12.28 12.61 -10.60
CA GLN A 138 10.89 12.64 -10.16
C GLN A 138 10.70 11.87 -8.86
N ILE A 139 11.43 10.78 -8.66
CA ILE A 139 11.35 9.96 -7.45
C ILE A 139 12.03 10.66 -6.27
N GLN A 140 13.05 11.49 -6.51
CA GLN A 140 13.66 12.31 -5.45
C GLN A 140 12.67 13.27 -4.77
N LEU A 141 11.64 13.70 -5.51
CA LEU A 141 10.59 14.59 -4.99
C LEU A 141 9.47 13.84 -4.26
N ILE A 142 9.46 12.51 -4.31
CA ILE A 142 8.43 11.68 -3.69
C ILE A 142 8.79 11.45 -2.23
N ASN A 143 7.86 11.82 -1.35
CA ASN A 143 7.93 11.45 0.05
C ASN A 143 7.62 9.95 0.22
N THR A 144 8.66 9.13 0.19
CA THR A 144 8.60 7.68 0.40
C THR A 144 8.09 7.31 1.80
N SER A 145 8.28 8.18 2.80
CA SER A 145 7.83 7.99 4.20
C SER A 145 6.35 8.25 4.46
N ALA A 146 5.59 8.66 3.43
CA ALA A 146 4.23 9.17 3.62
C ALA A 146 3.29 8.12 4.24
N ALA A 147 3.50 6.85 3.90
CA ALA A 147 2.69 5.74 4.37
C ALA A 147 2.97 5.42 5.84
N GLU A 148 4.23 5.42 6.25
CA GLU A 148 4.67 5.15 7.62
C GLU A 148 4.12 6.22 8.57
N VAL A 149 4.25 7.49 8.19
CA VAL A 149 3.69 8.62 8.95
C VAL A 149 2.17 8.52 9.00
N GLY A 150 1.50 8.24 7.88
CA GLY A 150 0.04 8.10 7.82
C GLY A 150 -0.48 6.95 8.68
N ASN A 151 0.18 5.79 8.60
CA ASN A 151 -0.17 4.58 9.32
C ASN A 151 0.01 4.73 10.84
N SER A 152 0.95 5.57 11.29
CA SER A 152 1.07 5.94 12.72
C SER A 152 -0.17 6.64 13.27
N GLY A 153 -0.93 7.34 12.42
CA GLY A 153 -2.24 7.89 12.77
C GLY A 153 -3.29 6.78 12.83
N ALA A 154 -3.39 5.97 11.78
CA ALA A 154 -4.36 4.89 11.67
C ALA A 154 -4.21 3.82 12.77
N SER A 155 -3.00 3.59 13.29
CA SER A 155 -2.76 2.65 14.39
C SER A 155 -3.55 3.00 15.65
N LYS A 156 -3.87 4.28 15.86
CA LYS A 156 -4.63 4.77 17.03
C LYS A 156 -6.07 4.26 17.07
N ILE A 157 -6.66 3.94 15.92
CA ILE A 157 -8.03 3.43 15.83
C ILE A 157 -8.12 1.90 15.77
N ARG A 158 -6.98 1.21 15.69
CA ARG A 158 -6.92 -0.25 15.53
C ARG A 158 -7.77 -0.99 16.57
N LYS A 159 -7.67 -0.58 17.84
CA LYS A 159 -8.41 -1.23 18.93
C LYS A 159 -9.91 -0.95 18.83
N SER A 160 -10.32 0.30 18.59
CA SER A 160 -11.73 0.67 18.45
C SER A 160 -12.40 -0.08 17.29
N VAL A 161 -11.74 -0.13 16.13
CA VAL A 161 -12.23 -0.82 14.94
C VAL A 161 -12.38 -2.33 15.19
N SER A 162 -11.49 -2.95 15.98
CA SER A 162 -11.53 -4.39 16.26
C SER A 162 -12.80 -4.87 16.98
N TYR A 163 -13.56 -3.96 17.61
CA TYR A 163 -14.83 -4.26 18.29
C TYR A 163 -16.07 -3.87 17.48
N MET A 164 -15.89 -3.33 16.27
CA MET A 164 -16.99 -2.87 15.43
C MET A 164 -17.44 -3.96 14.46
N THR A 165 -18.72 -3.93 14.09
CA THR A 165 -19.19 -4.67 12.90
C THR A 165 -18.52 -4.11 11.65
N GLN A 166 -18.40 -4.92 10.59
CA GLN A 166 -17.73 -4.49 9.36
C GLN A 166 -18.31 -3.20 8.78
N CYS A 167 -19.64 -3.06 8.73
CA CYS A 167 -20.29 -1.85 8.23
C CYS A 167 -19.95 -0.61 9.07
N HIS A 168 -19.96 -0.75 10.41
CA HIS A 168 -19.62 0.35 11.30
C HIS A 168 -18.13 0.71 11.17
N ALA A 169 -17.26 -0.31 11.12
CA ALA A 169 -15.82 -0.13 10.93
C ALA A 169 -15.52 0.66 9.65
N ILE A 170 -16.14 0.31 8.52
CA ILE A 170 -15.94 1.00 7.23
C ILE A 170 -16.34 2.48 7.35
N SER A 171 -17.52 2.77 7.89
CA SER A 171 -18.01 4.13 8.08
C SER A 171 -17.12 4.94 9.02
N PHE A 172 -16.71 4.33 10.13
CA PHE A 172 -15.83 4.95 11.12
C PHE A 172 -14.44 5.25 10.54
N ILE A 173 -13.82 4.29 9.85
CA ILE A 173 -12.52 4.46 9.19
C ILE A 173 -12.60 5.60 8.17
N LYS A 174 -13.64 5.64 7.34
CA LYS A 174 -13.83 6.72 6.36
C LYS A 174 -13.89 8.09 7.05
N ALA A 175 -14.73 8.23 8.07
CA ALA A 175 -14.86 9.48 8.81
C ALA A 175 -13.54 9.90 9.49
N TYR A 176 -12.83 8.94 10.09
CA TYR A 176 -11.53 9.19 10.71
C TYR A 176 -10.49 9.70 9.71
N LEU A 177 -10.37 9.04 8.56
CA LEU A 177 -9.44 9.45 7.50
C LEU A 177 -9.81 10.81 6.91
N ASP A 178 -11.10 11.12 6.77
CA ASP A 178 -11.55 12.44 6.30
C ASP A 178 -11.15 13.57 7.27
N VAL A 179 -11.26 13.33 8.59
CA VAL A 179 -10.80 14.28 9.61
C VAL A 179 -9.28 14.44 9.55
N MET A 180 -8.53 13.34 9.44
CA MET A 180 -7.08 13.40 9.27
C MET A 180 -6.68 14.20 8.03
N ASN A 181 -7.34 13.93 6.90
CA ASN A 181 -7.13 14.63 5.63
C ASN A 181 -7.39 16.13 5.77
N ARG A 182 -8.52 16.52 6.39
CA ARG A 182 -8.84 17.92 6.64
C ARG A 182 -7.74 18.61 7.47
N CYS A 183 -7.33 18.00 8.57
CA CYS A 183 -6.26 18.53 9.42
C CYS A 183 -4.93 18.66 8.68
N ARG A 184 -4.59 17.66 7.84
CA ARG A 184 -3.36 17.68 7.04
C ARG A 184 -3.40 18.77 5.97
N THR A 185 -4.51 18.88 5.24
CA THR A 185 -4.72 19.90 4.21
C THR A 185 -4.63 21.31 4.78
N ILE A 186 -5.24 21.58 5.94
CA ILE A 186 -5.12 22.90 6.61
C ILE A 186 -3.66 23.24 6.90
N LYS A 187 -2.86 22.29 7.41
CA LYS A 187 -1.43 22.49 7.69
C LYS A 187 -0.60 22.72 6.42
N LEU A 188 -0.95 22.08 5.31
CA LEU A 188 -0.27 22.29 4.02
C LEU A 188 -0.59 23.68 3.46
N LEU A 189 -1.88 24.07 3.49
CA LEU A 189 -2.32 25.38 3.02
C LEU A 189 -1.74 26.52 3.85
N SER A 190 -1.58 26.34 5.16
CA SER A 190 -0.98 27.36 6.03
C SER A 190 0.52 27.53 5.82
N LYS A 191 1.24 26.47 5.44
CA LYS A 191 2.65 26.54 5.04
C LYS A 191 2.83 27.28 3.71
N ASN A 192 1.97 27.00 2.72
CA ASN A 192 2.04 27.65 1.41
C ASN A 192 1.75 29.16 1.47
N LYS A 193 1.01 29.63 2.47
CA LYS A 193 0.77 31.08 2.69
C LYS A 193 1.93 31.82 3.36
N ARG A 194 2.93 31.10 3.88
CA ARG A 194 4.11 31.67 4.57
C ARG A 194 5.37 31.67 3.69
N MET A 195 5.25 31.22 2.44
CA MET A 195 6.25 31.35 1.38
C MET A 195 5.80 32.44 0.41
#